data_AF-A0A7J8BL77-F1
#
_entry.id   AF-A0A7J8BL77-F1
#
_cell.length_a   1.000
_cell.length_b   1.000
_cell.length_c   1.000
_cell.angle_alpha   90.00
_cell.angle_beta   90.00
_cell.angle_gamma   90.00
#
_symmetry.space_group_name_H-M   'P 1'
#
loop_
_entity.id
_entity.type
_entity.pdbx_description
1 polymer ?
#
loop_
_entity_poly.entity_id
_entity_poly.type
_entity_poly.pdbx_seq_one_letter_code
_entity_poly.pdbx_strand_id
1 'polypeptide(L)'
;MAAAVGPLRVPGHLCRVLLFLSQFSVVSGGGSLNVQPSRPLSRARRDPGPTRTFPAASRAAESTDMPPYVMKCPSNGLCSRLPADCVECRTNFSCVYGKPVTFDCTVKPSVTCVDQDFRSQKNFILNMTCRFCWQLPETDYECSSSTSCMTVSCPRQRYAANCTVRDHVHCLGNRTFPKMLYCNWTGGYKWSTALALSITLGGFGADRFYLGQWREGLGKLFSFGGLGIWTLIDVLLIGVGYVGPADGSLYI
;
A
#
# COMPACT_ATOMS: atom_id res chain seq x y z
N MET A 1 -16.70 66.89 21.02
CA MET A 1 -15.29 66.46 21.14
C MET A 1 -15.03 65.48 20.01
N ALA A 2 -14.42 65.94 18.91
CA ALA A 2 -14.03 65.10 17.77
C ALA A 2 -12.51 65.18 17.67
N ALA A 3 -11.83 64.04 17.84
CA ALA A 3 -10.38 63.94 17.71
C ALA A 3 -10.02 63.59 16.26
N ALA A 4 -9.19 64.44 15.64
CA ALA A 4 -8.62 64.22 14.33
C ALA A 4 -7.50 63.16 14.40
N VAL A 5 -7.55 62.16 13.51
CA VAL A 5 -6.49 61.16 13.31
C VAL A 5 -5.64 61.60 12.11
N GLY A 6 -4.40 62.00 12.36
CA GLY A 6 -3.42 62.32 11.32
C GLY A 6 -2.83 61.06 10.66
N PRO A 7 -2.27 61.17 9.44
CA PRO A 7 -1.74 60.01 8.73
C PRO A 7 -0.40 59.57 9.33
N LEU A 8 -0.31 58.29 9.73
CA LEU A 8 0.96 57.67 10.08
C LEU A 8 1.83 57.54 8.82
N ARG A 9 2.95 58.25 8.79
CA ARG A 9 4.04 58.02 7.82
C ARG A 9 4.67 56.66 8.09
N VAL A 10 4.35 55.66 7.27
CA VAL A 10 5.04 54.37 7.26
C VAL A 10 6.37 54.53 6.50
N PRO A 11 7.53 54.21 7.10
CA PRO A 11 8.82 54.27 6.41
C PRO A 11 8.87 53.25 5.26
N GLY A 12 9.32 53.69 4.08
CA GLY A 12 9.26 52.91 2.83
C GLY A 12 9.95 51.54 2.84
N HIS A 13 10.79 51.26 3.83
CA HIS A 13 11.37 49.92 4.04
C HIS A 13 10.36 48.89 4.52
N LEU A 14 9.36 49.27 5.33
CA LEU A 14 8.33 48.35 5.84
C LEU A 14 7.39 47.90 4.72
N CYS A 15 7.10 48.80 3.78
CA CYS A 15 6.28 48.51 2.60
C CYS A 15 6.99 47.56 1.62
N ARG A 16 8.32 47.67 1.47
CA ARG A 16 9.11 46.73 0.66
C ARG A 16 9.20 45.33 1.25
N VAL A 17 9.26 45.20 2.58
CA VAL A 17 9.26 43.90 3.26
C VAL A 17 7.89 43.22 3.15
N LEU A 18 6.80 43.98 3.28
CA LEU A 18 5.44 43.45 3.11
C LEU A 18 5.14 43.04 1.65
N LEU A 19 5.65 43.77 0.66
CA LEU A 19 5.53 43.39 -0.76
C LEU A 19 6.37 42.15 -1.11
N PHE A 20 7.51 41.94 -0.45
CA PHE A 20 8.28 40.71 -0.61
C PHE A 20 7.57 39.51 0.04
N LEU A 21 6.95 39.68 1.20
CA LEU A 21 6.18 38.61 1.86
C LEU A 21 4.91 38.23 1.07
N SER A 22 4.27 39.18 0.38
CA SER A 22 3.11 38.89 -0.48
C SER A 22 3.48 38.14 -1.76
N GLN A 23 4.71 38.31 -2.29
CA GLN A 23 5.19 37.54 -3.44
C GLN A 23 5.44 36.06 -3.09
N PHE A 24 5.85 35.76 -1.85
CA PHE A 24 5.99 34.38 -1.38
C PHE A 24 4.66 33.69 -1.10
N SER A 25 3.59 34.43 -0.75
CA SER A 25 2.26 33.85 -0.56
C SER A 25 1.56 33.49 -1.89
N VAL A 26 1.94 34.14 -2.99
CA VAL A 26 1.37 33.88 -4.34
C VAL A 26 1.93 32.61 -4.99
N VAL A 27 3.07 32.07 -4.51
CA VAL A 27 3.65 30.80 -5.02
C VAL A 27 3.08 29.55 -4.34
N SER A 28 2.11 29.69 -3.44
CA SER A 28 1.33 28.55 -2.89
C SER A 28 0.00 28.29 -3.62
N GLY A 29 -0.31 29.01 -4.70
CA GLY A 29 -1.55 28.86 -5.47
C GLY A 29 -1.43 27.89 -6.66
N GLY A 30 -1.85 26.64 -6.47
CA GLY A 30 -2.56 25.84 -7.48
C GLY A 30 -1.95 25.70 -8.88
N GLY A 31 -0.84 24.96 -9.01
CA GLY A 31 -0.34 24.47 -10.29
C GLY A 31 -0.71 22.99 -10.50
N SER A 32 -1.96 22.70 -10.84
CA SER A 32 -2.41 21.37 -11.26
C SER A 32 -1.82 21.04 -12.62
N LEU A 33 -0.61 20.46 -12.66
CA LEU A 33 -0.06 19.85 -13.87
C LEU A 33 -0.76 18.50 -14.08
N ASN A 34 -1.88 18.58 -14.79
CA ASN A 34 -2.65 17.44 -15.28
C ASN A 34 -1.83 16.74 -16.37
N VAL A 35 -0.99 15.79 -15.99
CA VAL A 35 -0.34 14.87 -16.93
C VAL A 35 -1.33 13.76 -17.26
N GLN A 36 -2.08 13.98 -18.34
CA GLN A 36 -2.92 12.98 -18.98
C GLN A 36 -2.03 12.04 -19.82
N PRO A 37 -2.01 10.72 -19.57
CA PRO A 37 -1.55 9.77 -20.57
C PRO A 37 -2.62 9.69 -21.65
N SER A 38 -2.28 10.15 -22.85
CA SER A 38 -3.05 9.99 -24.07
C SER A 38 -3.31 8.51 -24.35
N ARG A 39 -4.58 8.09 -24.25
CA ARG A 39 -5.13 6.95 -24.98
C ARG A 39 -5.04 7.24 -26.48
N PRO A 40 -4.57 6.31 -27.33
CA PRO A 40 -5.00 6.27 -28.71
C PRO A 40 -6.32 5.50 -28.79
N LEU A 41 -7.35 6.23 -29.21
CA LEU A 41 -8.62 5.71 -29.68
C LEU A 41 -8.41 4.86 -30.94
N SER A 42 -9.12 3.74 -30.96
CA SER A 42 -9.44 2.84 -32.08
C SER A 42 -9.26 3.41 -33.49
N ARG A 43 -8.52 2.70 -34.34
CA ARG A 43 -8.58 2.86 -35.80
C ARG A 43 -9.01 1.55 -36.46
N ALA A 44 -9.82 1.76 -37.49
CA ALA A 44 -10.67 0.81 -38.17
C ALA A 44 -9.95 -0.34 -38.88
N ARG A 45 -10.63 -1.49 -38.78
CA ARG A 45 -10.72 -2.63 -39.68
C ARG A 45 -10.30 -2.40 -41.14
N ARG A 46 -9.39 -3.25 -41.63
CA ARG A 46 -9.38 -3.79 -42.99
C ARG A 46 -8.93 -5.26 -42.95
N ASP A 47 -9.82 -6.14 -43.40
CA ASP A 47 -9.53 -7.54 -43.74
C ASP A 47 -8.76 -7.61 -45.08
N PRO A 48 -7.88 -8.60 -45.28
CA PRO A 48 -8.16 -9.57 -46.34
C PRO A 48 -7.73 -11.02 -46.03
N GLY A 49 -8.67 -11.95 -46.24
CA GLY A 49 -8.48 -13.20 -47.02
C GLY A 49 -7.65 -14.36 -46.42
N PRO A 50 -8.08 -15.63 -46.59
CA PRO A 50 -7.59 -16.76 -45.80
C PRO A 50 -6.43 -17.51 -46.49
N THR A 51 -5.37 -17.81 -45.76
CA THR A 51 -4.39 -18.83 -46.15
C THR A 51 -4.52 -20.02 -45.20
N ARG A 52 -5.01 -21.14 -45.76
CA ARG A 52 -5.14 -22.43 -45.09
C ARG A 52 -3.75 -22.99 -44.79
N THR A 53 -3.46 -23.28 -43.52
CA THR A 53 -2.37 -24.18 -43.15
C THR A 53 -2.90 -25.15 -42.10
N PHE A 54 -2.71 -26.43 -42.39
CA PHE A 54 -3.26 -27.58 -41.68
C PHE A 54 -2.71 -27.67 -40.24
N PRO A 55 -3.52 -28.09 -39.24
CA PRO A 55 -3.00 -28.35 -37.91
C PRO A 55 -2.28 -29.69 -37.91
N ALA A 56 -0.99 -29.68 -37.62
CA ALA A 56 -0.30 -30.85 -37.11
C ALA A 56 -0.71 -31.00 -35.63
N ALA A 57 -1.51 -32.03 -35.35
CA ALA A 57 -1.83 -32.43 -33.99
C ALA A 57 -0.54 -32.91 -33.30
N SER A 58 0.11 -32.03 -32.54
CA SER A 58 1.11 -32.44 -31.57
C SER A 58 0.38 -33.02 -30.37
N ARG A 59 0.58 -34.33 -30.16
CA ARG A 59 0.24 -35.04 -28.92
C ARG A 59 0.75 -34.21 -27.74
N ALA A 60 -0.16 -33.88 -26.83
CA ALA A 60 0.20 -33.34 -25.53
C ALA A 60 1.14 -34.35 -24.86
N ALA A 61 2.41 -33.96 -24.72
CA ALA A 61 3.32 -34.62 -23.83
C ALA A 61 2.77 -34.37 -22.41
N GLU A 62 2.37 -35.46 -21.76
CA GLU A 62 2.05 -35.47 -20.34
C GLU A 62 3.30 -35.02 -19.59
N SER A 63 3.32 -33.76 -19.16
CA SER A 63 4.41 -33.24 -18.36
C SER A 63 4.32 -33.85 -16.98
N THR A 64 5.23 -34.78 -16.68
CA THR A 64 5.58 -35.23 -15.33
C THR A 64 6.27 -34.09 -14.56
N ASP A 65 5.63 -32.93 -14.46
CA ASP A 65 6.13 -31.80 -13.71
C ASP A 65 5.34 -31.73 -12.40
N MET A 66 6.03 -31.98 -11.28
CA MET A 66 5.38 -32.06 -9.99
C MET A 66 4.82 -30.68 -9.63
N PRO A 67 3.51 -30.55 -9.37
CA PRO A 67 2.91 -29.24 -9.25
C PRO A 67 3.43 -28.48 -8.01
N PRO A 68 3.56 -27.15 -8.09
CA PRO A 68 4.28 -26.32 -7.11
C PRO A 68 3.67 -26.32 -5.70
N TYR A 69 2.46 -26.85 -5.51
CA TYR A 69 1.83 -26.97 -4.20
C TYR A 69 2.41 -28.09 -3.33
N VAL A 70 3.05 -29.11 -3.94
CA VAL A 70 3.53 -30.31 -3.20
C VAL A 70 4.64 -29.95 -2.21
N MET A 71 5.46 -28.94 -2.51
CA MET A 71 6.54 -28.50 -1.61
C MET A 71 6.05 -27.82 -0.33
N LYS A 72 4.80 -27.34 -0.30
CA LYS A 72 4.20 -26.68 0.87
C LYS A 72 3.39 -27.65 1.74
N CYS A 73 3.21 -28.88 1.28
CA CYS A 73 2.39 -29.87 1.96
C CYS A 73 3.26 -30.81 2.80
N PRO A 74 3.04 -30.90 4.13
CA PRO A 74 3.75 -31.89 4.93
C PRO A 74 3.27 -33.30 4.58
N SER A 75 4.21 -34.22 4.40
CA SER A 75 3.92 -35.64 4.17
C SER A 75 3.80 -36.39 5.50
N ASN A 76 2.94 -37.40 5.55
CA ASN A 76 2.71 -38.30 6.70
C ASN A 76 2.20 -37.61 7.99
N GLY A 77 1.64 -36.41 7.91
CA GLY A 77 0.94 -35.75 9.02
C GLY A 77 -0.51 -36.25 9.18
N LEU A 78 -1.18 -35.82 10.26
CA LEU A 78 -2.61 -36.03 10.45
C LEU A 78 -3.41 -35.29 9.36
N CYS A 79 -4.36 -35.99 8.72
CA CYS A 79 -5.20 -35.40 7.67
C CYS A 79 -6.02 -34.19 8.14
N SER A 80 -6.42 -34.14 9.41
CA SER A 80 -7.16 -33.02 10.00
C SER A 80 -6.34 -31.73 10.18
N ARG A 81 -5.01 -31.80 10.09
CA ARG A 81 -4.08 -30.67 10.22
C ARG A 81 -3.43 -30.26 8.89
N LEU A 82 -3.89 -30.84 7.78
CA LEU A 82 -3.34 -30.52 6.48
C LEU A 82 -3.71 -29.08 6.08
N PRO A 83 -2.78 -28.30 5.50
CA PRO A 83 -3.08 -26.99 4.97
C PRO A 83 -4.22 -27.01 3.95
N ALA A 84 -4.98 -25.92 3.87
CA ALA A 84 -6.10 -25.79 2.93
C ALA A 84 -5.68 -25.96 1.45
N ASP A 85 -4.43 -25.64 1.10
CA ASP A 85 -3.92 -25.78 -0.27
C ASP A 85 -3.68 -27.24 -0.68
N CYS A 86 -3.57 -28.16 0.29
CA CYS A 86 -3.26 -29.58 0.09
C CYS A 86 -4.51 -30.46 -0.02
N VAL A 87 -5.69 -29.88 0.22
CA VAL A 87 -6.97 -30.60 0.30
C VAL A 87 -8.03 -29.88 -0.53
N GLU A 88 -8.98 -30.64 -1.05
CA GLU A 88 -10.15 -30.13 -1.75
C GLU A 88 -11.40 -30.60 -1.02
N CYS A 89 -12.19 -29.66 -0.54
CA CYS A 89 -13.37 -29.95 0.29
C CYS A 89 -14.65 -29.63 -0.46
N ARG A 90 -15.66 -30.50 -0.34
CA ARG A 90 -17.02 -30.24 -0.81
C ARG A 90 -17.68 -29.22 0.11
N THR A 91 -17.54 -27.95 -0.24
CA THR A 91 -18.10 -26.84 0.53
C THR A 91 -19.61 -26.74 0.35
N ASN A 92 -20.31 -26.54 1.46
CA ASN A 92 -21.74 -26.21 1.49
C ASN A 92 -21.89 -24.81 2.07
N PHE A 93 -22.46 -23.89 1.28
CA PHE A 93 -22.61 -22.49 1.66
C PHE A 93 -23.85 -22.20 2.53
N SER A 94 -24.67 -23.22 2.83
CA SER A 94 -25.96 -23.06 3.53
C SER A 94 -25.86 -23.15 5.07
N CYS A 95 -24.66 -23.02 5.62
CA CYS A 95 -24.43 -23.13 7.06
C CYS A 95 -24.66 -21.80 7.81
N VAL A 96 -24.94 -21.91 9.11
CA VAL A 96 -25.08 -20.74 9.99
C VAL A 96 -23.70 -20.17 10.31
N TYR A 97 -23.51 -18.88 10.03
CA TYR A 97 -22.25 -18.17 10.30
C TYR A 97 -21.79 -18.36 11.76
N GLY A 98 -20.52 -18.71 11.94
CA GLY A 98 -19.90 -18.88 13.26
C GLY A 98 -20.16 -20.23 13.94
N LYS A 99 -20.95 -21.13 13.33
CA LYS A 99 -21.15 -22.50 13.87
C LYS A 99 -20.14 -23.49 13.25
N PRO A 100 -19.70 -24.52 14.01
CA PRO A 100 -18.86 -25.57 13.48
C PRO A 100 -19.65 -26.45 12.51
N VAL A 101 -19.03 -26.77 11.37
CA VAL A 101 -19.59 -27.61 10.31
C VAL A 101 -18.52 -28.56 9.80
N THR A 102 -18.94 -29.79 9.54
CA THR A 102 -18.10 -30.83 8.97
C THR A 102 -18.23 -30.86 7.44
N PHE A 103 -17.10 -30.81 6.74
CA PHE A 103 -17.03 -30.95 5.29
C PHE A 103 -16.28 -32.22 4.90
N ASP A 104 -16.69 -32.84 3.80
CA ASP A 104 -16.03 -33.99 3.21
C ASP A 104 -14.88 -33.50 2.31
N CYS A 105 -13.65 -33.88 2.66
CA CYS A 105 -12.43 -33.38 2.06
C CYS A 105 -11.61 -34.53 1.46
N THR A 106 -11.05 -34.26 0.29
CA THR A 106 -10.19 -35.17 -0.44
C THR A 106 -8.78 -34.59 -0.53
N VAL A 107 -7.77 -35.41 -0.26
CA VAL A 107 -6.36 -35.01 -0.37
C VAL A 107 -5.98 -34.87 -1.84
N LYS A 108 -5.26 -33.81 -2.20
CA LYS A 108 -4.78 -33.61 -3.57
C LYS A 108 -3.82 -34.72 -4.01
N PRO A 109 -3.66 -34.96 -5.33
CA PRO A 109 -2.68 -35.91 -5.85
C PRO A 109 -1.28 -35.64 -5.28
N SER A 110 -0.51 -36.71 -5.06
CA SER A 110 0.88 -36.67 -4.56
C SER A 110 1.08 -36.22 -3.10
N VAL A 111 0.02 -35.91 -2.35
CA VAL A 111 0.10 -35.66 -0.90
C VAL A 111 -0.42 -36.88 -0.14
N THR A 112 0.28 -37.28 0.93
CA THR A 112 -0.08 -38.42 1.78
C THR A 112 -0.26 -37.96 3.22
N CYS A 113 -1.39 -38.33 3.83
CA CYS A 113 -1.69 -38.08 5.23
C CYS A 113 -2.25 -39.33 5.89
N VAL A 114 -2.16 -39.37 7.21
CA VAL A 114 -2.64 -40.48 8.05
C VAL A 114 -3.78 -40.05 8.96
N ASP A 115 -4.63 -40.98 9.34
CA ASP A 115 -5.59 -40.80 10.42
C ASP A 115 -4.94 -40.98 11.81
N GLN A 116 -5.74 -40.84 12.86
CA GLN A 116 -5.36 -41.14 14.25
C GLN A 116 -4.85 -42.58 14.42
N ASP A 117 -5.36 -43.52 13.62
CA ASP A 117 -4.95 -44.94 13.62
C ASP A 117 -3.77 -45.24 12.69
N PHE A 118 -2.99 -44.24 12.27
CA PHE A 118 -1.85 -44.37 11.34
C PHE A 118 -2.21 -45.00 9.98
N ARG A 119 -3.47 -44.98 9.61
CA ARG A 119 -3.98 -45.49 8.33
C ARG A 119 -3.97 -44.37 7.30
N SER A 120 -3.43 -44.64 6.11
CA SER A 120 -3.50 -43.69 5.01
C SER A 120 -4.92 -43.58 4.51
N GLN A 121 -5.42 -42.35 4.41
CA GLN A 121 -6.75 -42.05 3.89
C GLN A 121 -6.69 -40.94 2.85
N LYS A 122 -7.52 -41.06 1.82
CA LYS A 122 -7.66 -40.04 0.77
C LYS A 122 -8.84 -39.11 1.02
N ASN A 123 -9.89 -39.63 1.64
CA ASN A 123 -11.11 -38.92 1.97
C ASN A 123 -11.25 -38.90 3.48
N PHE A 124 -11.55 -37.75 4.05
CA PHE A 124 -11.70 -37.57 5.48
C PHE A 124 -12.64 -36.40 5.76
N ILE A 125 -13.16 -36.36 6.99
CA ILE A 125 -14.07 -35.30 7.42
C ILE A 125 -13.28 -34.22 8.15
N LEU A 126 -13.40 -32.98 7.69
CA LEU A 126 -12.75 -31.82 8.30
C LEU A 126 -13.78 -30.95 9.02
N ASN A 127 -13.52 -30.64 10.28
CA ASN A 127 -14.36 -29.74 11.07
C ASN A 127 -13.80 -28.31 11.00
N MET A 128 -14.60 -27.36 10.53
CA MET A 128 -14.24 -25.95 10.48
C MET A 128 -15.43 -25.06 10.82
N THR A 129 -15.17 -23.81 11.19
CA THR A 129 -16.24 -22.85 11.47
C THR A 129 -16.79 -22.29 10.16
N CYS A 130 -18.11 -22.28 10.01
CA CYS A 130 -18.78 -21.69 8.85
C CYS A 130 -18.53 -20.17 8.78
N ARG A 131 -17.58 -19.76 7.93
CA ARG A 131 -17.30 -18.35 7.62
C ARG A 131 -16.66 -18.23 6.23
N PHE A 132 -16.90 -17.11 5.55
CA PHE A 132 -16.21 -16.82 4.29
C PHE A 132 -14.80 -16.27 4.52
N CYS A 133 -13.87 -16.55 3.60
CA CYS A 133 -12.48 -16.12 3.67
C CYS A 133 -12.29 -14.60 3.87
N TRP A 134 -13.16 -13.79 3.26
CA TRP A 134 -13.12 -12.32 3.38
C TRP A 134 -13.72 -11.80 4.71
N GLN A 135 -14.42 -12.65 5.48
CA GLN A 135 -14.96 -12.32 6.79
C GLN A 135 -14.00 -12.69 7.94
N LEU A 136 -12.82 -13.21 7.62
CA LEU A 136 -11.57 -13.20 8.41
C LEU A 136 -11.42 -12.20 9.59
N PRO A 137 -10.99 -12.47 10.85
CA PRO A 137 -10.33 -11.40 11.60
C PRO A 137 -8.96 -11.12 10.98
N GLU A 138 -8.37 -9.98 11.32
CA GLU A 138 -7.04 -9.57 10.83
C GLU A 138 -5.90 -10.51 11.23
N THR A 139 -6.09 -11.37 12.24
CA THR A 139 -5.07 -12.35 12.68
C THR A 139 -4.91 -13.52 11.70
N ASP A 140 -5.96 -13.83 10.94
CA ASP A 140 -6.05 -15.10 10.20
C ASP A 140 -5.73 -14.94 8.71
N TYR A 141 -5.40 -13.73 8.25
CA TYR A 141 -4.94 -13.46 6.89
C TYR A 141 -3.81 -12.43 6.90
N GLU A 142 -3.03 -12.43 5.82
CA GLU A 142 -1.98 -11.45 5.56
C GLU A 142 -2.32 -10.68 4.29
N CYS A 143 -2.11 -9.36 4.30
CA CYS A 143 -2.39 -8.50 3.16
C CYS A 143 -1.12 -7.91 2.60
N SER A 144 -1.09 -7.69 1.29
CA SER A 144 0.02 -6.98 0.65
C SER A 144 0.11 -5.52 1.11
N SER A 145 1.31 -5.09 1.47
CA SER A 145 1.63 -3.69 1.72
C SER A 145 1.97 -2.98 0.41
N SER A 146 1.41 -1.80 0.18
CA SER A 146 1.81 -0.93 -0.94
C SER A 146 2.77 0.17 -0.45
N THR A 147 3.83 0.40 -1.19
CA THR A 147 4.78 1.51 -0.96
C THR A 147 4.45 2.76 -1.79
N SER A 148 3.54 2.63 -2.77
CA SER A 148 3.25 3.68 -3.74
C SER A 148 2.08 4.58 -3.32
N CYS A 149 1.78 4.67 -2.03
CA CYS A 149 0.65 5.44 -1.53
C CYS A 149 1.02 6.34 -0.36
N MET A 150 0.29 7.45 -0.22
CA MET A 150 0.62 8.51 0.73
C MET A 150 -0.10 8.28 2.07
N THR A 151 0.66 8.01 3.12
CA THR A 151 0.16 7.84 4.50
C THR A 151 -0.39 9.15 5.06
N VAL A 152 0.29 10.27 4.80
CA VAL A 152 -0.04 11.62 5.30
C VAL A 152 -0.79 12.40 4.22
N SER A 153 -2.04 11.99 3.97
CA SER A 153 -2.97 12.65 3.04
C SER A 153 -4.28 13.02 3.76
N CYS A 154 -4.91 14.12 3.35
CA CYS A 154 -6.21 14.56 3.87
C CYS A 154 -7.23 14.65 2.73
N PRO A 155 -8.26 13.77 2.69
CA PRO A 155 -8.55 12.66 3.61
C PRO A 155 -7.52 11.52 3.50
N ARG A 156 -7.37 10.69 4.54
CA ARG A 156 -6.42 9.56 4.54
C ARG A 156 -6.69 8.63 3.37
N GLN A 157 -5.69 8.46 2.52
CA GLN A 157 -5.76 7.59 1.36
C GLN A 157 -5.95 6.13 1.77
N ARG A 158 -6.82 5.44 1.02
CA ARG A 158 -7.02 4.00 1.08
C ARG A 158 -6.50 3.36 -0.20
N TYR A 159 -6.02 2.12 -0.09
CA TYR A 159 -5.56 1.33 -1.22
C TYR A 159 -6.20 -0.06 -1.19
N ALA A 160 -6.37 -0.65 -2.37
CA ALA A 160 -6.82 -2.03 -2.51
C ALA A 160 -5.62 -2.98 -2.29
N ALA A 161 -5.64 -3.73 -1.21
CA ALA A 161 -4.66 -4.76 -0.90
C ALA A 161 -5.20 -6.14 -1.28
N ASN A 162 -4.32 -7.03 -1.74
CA ASN A 162 -4.67 -8.43 -1.91
C ASN A 162 -4.35 -9.16 -0.60
N CYS A 163 -5.38 -9.70 0.04
CA CYS A 163 -5.26 -10.43 1.29
C CYS A 163 -5.37 -11.92 1.04
N THR A 164 -4.47 -12.69 1.66
CA THR A 164 -4.38 -14.14 1.55
C THR A 164 -4.55 -14.75 2.93
N VAL A 165 -5.51 -15.67 3.07
CA VAL A 165 -5.76 -16.39 4.33
C VAL A 165 -4.57 -17.30 4.68
N ARG A 166 -4.24 -17.40 5.97
CA ARG A 166 -3.17 -18.29 6.46
C ARG A 166 -3.49 -19.76 6.20
N ASP A 167 -2.44 -20.56 5.99
CA ASP A 167 -2.54 -21.95 5.52
C ASP A 167 -3.31 -22.92 6.45
N HIS A 168 -3.22 -22.68 7.76
CA HIS A 168 -3.87 -23.47 8.80
C HIS A 168 -5.34 -23.12 9.02
N VAL A 169 -5.84 -22.05 8.38
CA VAL A 169 -7.22 -21.59 8.54
C VAL A 169 -8.04 -22.02 7.32
N HIS A 170 -9.05 -22.84 7.57
CA HIS A 170 -10.01 -23.26 6.57
C HIS A 170 -11.21 -22.30 6.55
N CYS A 171 -11.60 -21.85 5.36
CA CYS A 171 -12.66 -20.88 5.14
C CYS A 171 -13.38 -21.15 3.82
N LEU A 172 -14.59 -20.61 3.68
CA LEU A 172 -15.42 -20.76 2.49
C LEU A 172 -15.08 -19.71 1.41
N GLY A 173 -15.06 -20.13 0.15
CA GLY A 173 -14.83 -19.25 -1.00
C GLY A 173 -13.36 -19.07 -1.37
N ASN A 174 -13.04 -17.98 -2.08
CA ASN A 174 -11.67 -17.71 -2.51
C ASN A 174 -10.80 -17.26 -1.33
N ARG A 175 -9.65 -17.94 -1.13
CA ARG A 175 -8.66 -17.65 -0.08
C ARG A 175 -7.90 -16.34 -0.33
N THR A 176 -7.90 -15.87 -1.56
CA THR A 176 -7.34 -14.57 -1.95
C THR A 176 -8.48 -13.58 -2.21
N PHE A 177 -8.49 -12.45 -1.51
CA PHE A 177 -9.55 -11.46 -1.64
C PHE A 177 -9.03 -10.02 -1.55
N PRO A 178 -9.61 -9.09 -2.32
CA PRO A 178 -9.26 -7.68 -2.21
C PRO A 178 -9.88 -7.06 -0.95
N LYS A 179 -9.09 -6.27 -0.20
CA LYS A 179 -9.57 -5.49 0.95
C LYS A 179 -9.05 -4.05 0.83
N MET A 180 -9.93 -3.08 1.13
CA MET A 180 -9.52 -1.66 1.23
C MET A 180 -8.85 -1.42 2.58
N LEU A 181 -7.55 -1.12 2.56
CA LEU A 181 -6.75 -0.82 3.74
C LEU A 181 -6.30 0.64 3.71
N TYR A 182 -5.99 1.19 4.88
CA TYR A 182 -5.36 2.50 4.99
C TYR A 182 -3.87 2.39 4.64
N CYS A 183 -3.36 3.39 3.94
CA CYS A 183 -1.93 3.50 3.71
C CYS A 183 -1.17 3.66 5.03
N ASN A 184 -0.24 2.74 5.26
CA ASN A 184 0.67 2.76 6.39
C ASN A 184 2.06 2.35 5.90
N TRP A 185 2.72 3.28 5.20
CA TRP A 185 4.07 3.10 4.70
C TRP A 185 5.02 4.17 5.24
N THR A 186 6.25 3.76 5.52
CA THR A 186 7.34 4.56 6.07
C THR A 186 8.51 4.60 5.08
N GLY A 187 8.98 5.79 4.74
CA GLY A 187 10.09 5.99 3.79
C GLY A 187 11.48 5.94 4.43
N GLY A 188 11.59 5.58 5.70
CA GLY A 188 12.87 5.55 6.42
C GLY A 188 13.33 6.89 7.00
N TYR A 189 12.51 7.94 6.87
CA TYR A 189 12.82 9.27 7.41
C TYR A 189 12.67 9.28 8.93
N LYS A 190 13.72 9.66 9.64
CA LYS A 190 13.71 9.78 11.10
C LYS A 190 13.34 11.20 11.51
N TRP A 191 12.35 11.32 12.42
CA TRP A 191 11.92 12.63 12.90
C TRP A 191 13.05 13.38 13.63
N SER A 192 13.80 12.66 14.47
CA SER A 192 14.93 13.22 15.23
C SER A 192 16.05 13.74 14.33
N THR A 193 16.37 13.02 13.25
CA THR A 193 17.37 13.46 12.26
C THR A 193 16.89 14.71 11.53
N ALA A 194 15.64 14.76 11.09
CA ALA A 194 15.09 15.95 10.43
C ALA A 194 15.14 17.18 11.36
N LEU A 195 14.80 17.00 12.64
CA LEU A 195 14.89 18.04 13.66
C LEU A 195 16.34 18.51 13.89
N ALA A 196 17.28 17.57 14.06
CA ALA A 196 18.69 17.89 14.26
C ALA A 196 19.30 18.64 13.07
N LEU A 197 18.94 18.24 11.84
CA LEU A 197 19.37 18.93 10.62
C LEU A 197 18.77 20.32 10.51
N SER A 198 17.53 20.52 10.97
CA SER A 198 16.89 21.83 11.00
C SER A 198 17.60 22.79 11.97
N ILE A 199 18.00 22.30 13.15
CA ILE A 199 18.71 23.11 14.15
C ILE A 199 20.13 23.47 13.70
N THR A 200 20.88 22.50 13.18
CA THR A 200 22.32 22.66 12.89
C THR A 200 22.59 23.22 11.49
N LEU A 201 21.77 22.86 10.50
CA LEU A 201 21.99 23.10 9.08
C LEU A 201 20.75 23.64 8.36
N GLY A 202 19.70 24.05 9.09
CA GLY A 202 18.45 24.53 8.48
C GLY A 202 18.60 25.83 7.68
N GLY A 203 19.62 26.65 8.00
CA GLY A 203 19.91 27.87 7.23
C GLY A 203 20.35 27.55 5.80
N PHE A 204 20.97 26.39 5.59
CA PHE A 204 21.31 25.89 4.26
C PHE A 204 20.20 25.02 3.64
N GLY A 205 19.09 24.83 4.35
CA GLY A 205 17.95 24.01 3.91
C GLY A 205 18.20 22.50 3.93
N ALA A 206 19.18 22.02 4.70
CA ALA A 206 19.53 20.60 4.76
C ALA A 206 18.36 19.71 5.23
N ASP A 207 17.50 20.24 6.10
CA ASP A 207 16.24 19.64 6.53
C ASP A 207 15.28 19.39 5.37
N ARG A 208 15.14 20.35 4.43
CA ARG A 208 14.27 20.21 3.25
C ARG A 208 14.84 19.25 2.22
N PHE A 209 16.16 19.27 2.03
CA PHE A 209 16.83 18.29 1.19
C PHE A 209 16.68 16.87 1.75
N TYR A 210 16.79 16.70 3.07
CA TYR A 210 16.59 15.42 3.74
C TYR A 210 15.17 14.88 3.54
N LEU A 211 14.15 15.73 3.55
CA LEU A 211 12.74 15.32 3.35
C LEU A 211 12.34 15.16 1.87
N GLY A 212 13.27 15.31 0.92
CA GLY A 212 13.01 15.22 -0.52
C GLY A 212 12.44 16.49 -1.15
N GLN A 213 12.28 17.57 -0.37
CA GLN A 213 11.74 18.86 -0.81
C GLN A 213 12.85 19.77 -1.40
N TRP A 214 13.56 19.27 -2.42
CA TRP A 214 14.76 19.92 -2.96
C TRP A 214 14.54 21.34 -3.51
N ARG A 215 13.35 21.63 -4.04
CA ARG A 215 12.99 22.95 -4.57
C ARG A 215 12.96 24.02 -3.47
N GLU A 216 12.38 23.69 -2.32
CA GLU A 216 12.34 24.57 -1.16
C GLU A 216 13.72 24.71 -0.51
N GLY A 217 14.49 23.62 -0.47
CA GLY A 217 15.88 23.62 0.00
C GLY A 217 16.76 24.59 -0.80
N LEU A 218 16.65 24.60 -2.14
CA LEU A 218 17.37 25.56 -2.98
C LEU A 218 16.95 27.00 -2.72
N GLY A 219 15.66 27.24 -2.50
CA GLY A 219 15.16 28.58 -2.14
C GLY A 219 15.82 29.12 -0.88
N LYS A 220 15.95 28.27 0.16
CA LYS A 220 16.66 28.63 1.40
C LYS A 220 18.14 28.91 1.14
N LEU A 221 18.81 28.07 0.35
CA LEU A 221 20.23 28.22 0.04
C LEU A 221 20.53 29.55 -0.67
N PHE A 222 19.75 29.93 -1.69
CA PHE A 222 19.93 31.20 -2.39
C PHE A 222 19.56 32.42 -1.55
N SER A 223 18.65 32.27 -0.59
CA SER A 223 18.32 33.31 0.39
C SER A 223 19.33 33.43 1.54
N PHE A 224 20.43 32.66 1.50
CA PHE A 224 21.38 32.49 2.62
C PHE A 224 20.68 32.15 3.95
N GLY A 225 19.60 31.38 3.89
CA GLY A 225 18.83 30.97 5.07
C GLY A 225 18.12 32.10 5.81
N GLY A 226 17.94 33.27 5.18
CA GLY A 226 17.24 34.44 5.71
C GLY A 226 17.56 34.76 7.17
N LEU A 227 18.84 34.95 7.50
CA LEU A 227 19.35 35.40 8.81
C LEU A 227 18.90 34.55 10.01
N GLY A 228 18.50 33.29 9.81
CA GLY A 228 18.06 32.38 10.88
C GLY A 228 16.56 32.47 11.23
N ILE A 229 15.76 33.24 10.49
CA ILE A 229 14.30 33.22 10.65
C ILE A 229 13.74 31.90 10.09
N TRP A 230 14.25 31.45 8.94
CA TRP A 230 13.83 30.19 8.33
C TRP A 230 14.10 28.99 9.24
N THR A 231 15.30 28.90 9.83
CA THR A 231 15.63 27.83 10.78
C THR A 231 14.64 27.77 11.94
N LEU A 232 14.24 28.92 12.50
CA LEU A 232 13.31 28.96 13.62
C LEU A 232 11.91 28.47 13.20
N ILE A 233 11.43 28.88 12.02
CA ILE A 233 10.15 28.42 11.47
C ILE A 233 10.19 26.91 11.20
N ASP A 234 11.27 26.41 10.60
CA ASP A 234 11.40 24.98 10.27
C ASP A 234 11.48 24.10 11.50
N VAL A 235 12.22 24.51 12.52
CA VAL A 235 12.29 23.80 13.81
C VAL A 235 10.91 23.70 14.43
N LEU A 236 10.11 24.78 14.39
CA LEU A 236 8.74 24.75 14.87
C LEU A 236 7.87 23.80 14.03
N LEU A 237 7.91 23.91 12.69
CA LEU A 237 7.07 23.13 11.78
C LEU A 237 7.38 21.62 11.80
N ILE A 238 8.66 21.26 11.89
CA ILE A 238 9.10 19.86 12.04
C ILE A 238 8.82 19.37 13.46
N GLY A 239 9.04 20.23 14.46
CA GLY A 239 8.77 19.94 15.87
C GLY A 239 7.31 19.57 16.14
N VAL A 240 6.36 20.29 15.53
CA VAL A 240 4.92 19.98 15.64
C VAL A 240 4.46 18.89 14.66
N GLY A 241 5.33 18.41 13.77
CA GLY A 241 5.00 17.39 12.77
C GLY A 241 4.08 17.87 11.65
N TYR A 242 3.97 19.19 11.43
CA TYR A 242 3.15 19.76 10.36
C TYR A 242 3.75 19.48 8.97
N VAL A 243 5.09 19.53 8.87
CA VAL A 243 5.78 19.18 7.63
C VAL A 243 6.35 17.76 7.73
N GLY A 244 5.97 16.92 6.77
CA GLY A 244 6.45 15.55 6.63
C GLY A 244 7.32 15.34 5.38
N PRO A 245 7.77 14.10 5.14
CA PRO A 245 8.48 13.73 3.92
C PRO A 245 7.66 14.01 2.65
N ALA A 246 8.33 14.40 1.55
CA ALA A 246 7.68 14.69 0.27
C ALA A 246 6.92 13.48 -0.31
N ASP A 247 7.36 12.26 0.02
CA ASP A 247 6.73 11.01 -0.40
C ASP A 247 5.41 10.71 0.34
N GLY A 248 5.01 11.55 1.31
CA GLY A 248 3.81 11.36 2.12
C GLY A 248 3.91 10.19 3.10
N SER A 249 5.11 9.70 3.37
CA SER A 249 5.37 8.60 4.30
C SER A 249 5.38 9.08 5.76
N LEU A 250 5.20 8.14 6.70
CA LEU A 250 5.24 8.44 8.14
C LEU A 250 6.69 8.46 8.65
N TYR A 251 7.00 9.34 9.59
CA TYR A 251 8.29 9.37 10.29
C TYR A 251 8.52 8.10 11.11
N ILE A 252 9.79 7.69 11.26
CA ILE A 252 10.24 6.64 12.17
C ILE A 252 10.88 7.26 13.42
#